data_AF-A0A1I1MEP7-F1
#
_entry.id   AF-A0A1I1MEP7-F1
#
_cell.length_a   1.000
_cell.length_b   1.000
_cell.length_c   1.000
_cell.angle_alpha   90.00
_cell.angle_beta   90.00
_cell.angle_gamma   90.00
#
_symmetry.space_group_name_H-M   'P 1'
#
loop_
_entity.id
_entity.type
_entity.pdbx_description
1 polymer ?
#
loop_
_entity_poly.entity_id
_entity_poly.type
_entity_poly.pdbx_seq_one_letter_code
_entity_poly.pdbx_strand_id
1 'polypeptide(L)' 'MTVYQVKAFTRTSKENKRAASAAEALRLFREMQTGSGVTSCAVFQKGVLVSQSELERAANREQNLRA' A
#
# COMPACT_ATOMS: atom_id res chain seq x y z
N MET A 1 -9.78 13.60 -1.07
CA MET A 1 -9.36 12.29 -0.52
C MET A 1 -8.11 11.84 -1.24
N THR A 2 -7.04 11.49 -0.52
CA THR A 2 -5.81 11.01 -1.15
C THR A 2 -5.91 9.51 -1.35
N VAL A 3 -5.94 9.06 -2.60
CA VAL A 3 -6.03 7.63 -2.93
C VAL A 3 -4.63 7.05 -3.03
N TYR A 4 -4.38 5.98 -2.27
CA TYR A 4 -3.21 5.14 -2.39
C TYR A 4 -3.47 4.04 -3.42
N GLN A 5 -2.43 3.66 -4.16
CA GLN A 5 -2.44 2.52 -5.08
C GLN A 5 -1.39 1.52 -4.63
N VAL A 6 -1.83 0.32 -4.30
CA VAL A 6 -0.96 -0.81 -3.96
C VAL A 6 -0.85 -1.69 -5.19
N LYS A 7 0.37 -1.90 -5.67
CA LYS A 7 0.65 -2.74 -6.82
C LYS A 7 1.48 -3.93 -6.37
N ALA A 8 1.07 -5.13 -6.73
CA ALA A 8 1.90 -6.31 -6.65
C ALA A 8 2.26 -6.76 -8.05
N PHE A 9 3.50 -7.19 -8.21
CA PHE A 9 4.01 -7.71 -9.47
C PHE A 9 4.33 -9.17 -9.27
N THR A 10 3.83 -10.00 -10.18
CA THR A 10 4.26 -11.38 -10.35
C THR A 10 5.15 -11.46 -11.59
N ARG A 11 5.64 -12.66 -11.92
CA ARG A 11 6.43 -12.87 -13.14
C ARG A 11 5.64 -12.58 -14.42
N THR A 12 4.32 -12.76 -14.41
CA THR A 12 3.47 -12.74 -15.61
C THR A 12 2.39 -11.67 -15.57
N SER A 13 2.13 -11.07 -14.41
CA SER A 13 1.01 -10.14 -14.21
C SER A 13 1.33 -9.05 -13.19
N LYS A 14 0.46 -8.05 -13.16
CA LYS A 14 0.42 -7.03 -12.10
C LYS A 14 -0.98 -6.97 -11.53
N GLU A 15 -1.08 -6.97 -10.21
CA GLU A 15 -2.32 -6.73 -9.47
C GLU A 15 -2.28 -5.30 -8.92
N ASN A 16 -3.43 -4.61 -8.93
CA ASN A 16 -3.54 -3.24 -8.44
C ASN A 16 -4.79 -3.09 -7.57
N LYS A 17 -4.61 -2.66 -6.33
CA LYS A 17 -5.68 -2.32 -5.40
C LYS A 17 -5.59 -0.84 -5.00
N ARG A 18 -6.74 -0.20 -4.80
CA ARG A 18 -6.83 1.20 -4.33
C ARG A 18 -7.24 1.22 -2.86
N ALA A 19 -6.69 2.17 -2.11
CA ALA A 19 -7.04 2.42 -0.72
C ALA A 19 -7.32 3.92 -0.49
N ALA A 20 -8.30 4.22 0.37
CA ALA A 20 -8.69 5.59 0.69
C ALA A 20 -7.88 6.20 1.85
N SER A 21 -7.10 5.37 2.54
CA SER A 21 -6.31 5.71 3.73
C SER A 21 -4.96 4.99 3.74
N ALA A 22 -3.98 5.54 4.48
CA ALA A 22 -2.68 4.92 4.68
C ALA A 22 -2.81 3.60 5.45
N ALA A 23 -3.72 3.54 6.44
CA ALA A 23 -3.98 2.32 7.20
C ALA A 23 -4.49 1.18 6.30
N GLU A 24 -5.45 1.45 5.41
CA GLU A 24 -5.93 0.46 4.43
C GLU A 24 -4.84 0.09 3.43
N ALA A 25 -4.08 1.07 2.93
CA ALA A 25 -3.00 0.83 2.00
C ALA A 25 -1.92 -0.08 2.61
N LEU A 26 -1.57 0.12 3.89
CA LEU A 26 -0.65 -0.74 4.62
C LEU A 26 -1.19 -2.16 4.79
N ARG A 27 -2.49 -2.31 5.09
CA ARG A 27 -3.14 -3.63 5.18
C ARG A 27 -3.07 -4.37 3.85
N LEU A 28 -3.48 -3.70 2.76
CA LEU A 28 -3.45 -4.28 1.41
C LEU A 28 -2.03 -4.61 0.95
N PHE A 29 -1.06 -3.75 1.26
CA PHE A 29 0.34 -3.99 0.94
C PHE A 29 0.88 -5.26 1.59
N ARG A 30 0.56 -5.48 2.88
CA ARG A 30 0.93 -6.71 3.60
C ARG A 30 0.22 -7.94 3.05
N GLU A 31 -1.08 -7.85 2.80
CA GLU A 31 -1.89 -8.92 2.21
C GLU A 31 -1.32 -9.35 0.85
N MET A 32 -1.07 -8.38 -0.03
CA MET A 32 -0.55 -8.64 -1.37
C MET A 32 0.90 -9.13 -1.36
N GLN A 33 1.74 -8.69 -0.42
CA GLN A 33 3.09 -9.23 -0.27
C GLN A 33 3.11 -10.73 0.05
N THR A 34 2.10 -11.24 0.75
CA THR A 34 1.99 -12.67 1.06
C THR A 34 1.40 -13.50 -0.08
N GLY A 35 1.08 -12.88 -1.22
CA GLY A 35 0.54 -13.56 -2.39
C GLY A 35 1.57 -14.51 -3.02
N SER A 36 1.14 -15.72 -3.35
CA SER A 36 2.00 -16.70 -4.04
C SER A 36 2.47 -16.15 -5.40
N GLY A 37 3.77 -16.25 -5.67
CA GLY A 37 4.36 -15.79 -6.93
C GLY A 37 4.55 -14.28 -7.06
N VAL A 38 4.30 -13.51 -6.01
CA VAL A 38 4.64 -12.08 -5.95
C VAL A 38 6.16 -11.92 -5.83
N THR A 39 6.72 -11.11 -6.72
CA THR A 39 8.16 -10.80 -6.75
C THR A 39 8.46 -9.44 -6.13
N SER A 40 7.50 -8.51 -6.20
CA SER A 40 7.62 -7.19 -5.57
C SER A 40 6.26 -6.56 -5.32
N CYS A 41 6.19 -5.72 -4.30
CA CYS A 41 5.05 -4.86 -4.02
C CYS A 41 5.51 -3.40 -3.90
N ALA A 42 4.66 -2.48 -4.34
CA ALA A 42 4.92 -1.05 -4.26
C ALA A 42 3.63 -0.29 -3.94
N VAL A 43 3.77 0.78 -3.17
CA VAL A 43 2.65 1.67 -2.82
C VAL A 43 2.91 3.04 -3.44
N PHE A 44 1.89 3.59 -4.10
CA PHE A 44 1.94 4.90 -4.71
C PHE A 44 0.88 5.80 -4.09
N GLN A 45 1.24 7.06 -3.87
CA GLN A 45 0.32 8.10 -3.46
C GLN A 45 0.34 9.20 -4.52
N LYS A 46 -0.79 9.45 -5.18
CA LYS A 46 -0.87 10.42 -6.30
C LYS A 46 0.20 10.21 -7.40
N GLY A 47 0.58 8.95 -7.64
CA GLY A 47 1.61 8.58 -8.62
C GLY A 47 3.05 8.60 -8.12
N VAL A 48 3.31 9.07 -6.89
CA VAL A 48 4.64 9.06 -6.26
C VAL A 48 4.82 7.77 -5.48
N LEU A 49 5.97 7.11 -5.63
CA LEU A 49 6.32 5.92 -4.85
C LEU A 49 6.51 6.31 -3.38
N VAL A 50 5.85 5.56 -2.49
CA VAL A 50 5.91 5.74 -1.04
C VAL A 50 6.71 4.59 -0.45
N SER A 51 7.72 4.88 0.36
CA SER A 51 8.46 3.84 1.08
C SER A 51 7.58 3.20 2.17
N GLN A 52 7.92 1.97 2.56
CA GLN A 52 7.20 1.29 3.64
C GLN A 52 7.22 2.10 4.95
N SER A 53 8.36 2.71 5.31
CA SER A 53 8.49 3.53 6.52
C SER A 53 7.60 4.78 6.49
N GLU A 54 7.44 5.42 5.32
CA GLU A 54 6.54 6.56 5.16
C GLU A 54 5.09 6.15 5.28
N LEU A 55 4.73 5.01 4.68
CA LEU A 55 3.40 4.43 4.75
C LEU A 55 3.01 4.08 6.19
N GLU A 56 3.92 3.44 6.94
CA GLU A 56 3.71 3.08 8.35
C GLU A 56 3.56 4.33 9.23
N ARG A 57 4.40 5.35 9.02
CA ARG A 57 4.27 6.64 9.73
C ARG A 57 2.92 7.31 9.42
N ALA A 58 2.48 7.29 8.17
CA ALA A 58 1.19 7.86 7.77
C ALA A 58 0.02 7.09 8.40
N ALA A 59 0.05 5.76 8.40
CA ALA A 59 -0.95 4.91 9.03
C ALA A 59 -1.06 5.17 10.55
N ASN A 60 0.08 5.26 11.24
CA ASN A 60 0.10 5.57 12.68
C ASN A 60 -0.49 6.96 12.99
N ARG A 61 -0.19 7.98 12.16
CA ARG A 61 -0.80 9.31 12.31
C ARG A 61 -2.31 9.27 12.11
N GLU A 62 -2.79 8.56 11.09
CA GLU A 62 -4.22 8.41 10.83
C GLU A 62 -4.95 7.70 11.98
N GLN A 63 -4.33 6.70 12.60
CA GLN A 63 -4.89 6.03 13.77
C GLN A 63 -4.94 6.94 15.00
N ASN A 64 -3.86 7.68 15.28
CA ASN A 64 -3.81 8.62 16.40
C ASN A 64 -4.77 9.81 16.24
N LEU A 65 -5.06 10.23 15.00
CA LEU A 65 -6.05 11.28 14.72
C LEU A 65 -7.50 10.80 14.84
N ARG A 66 -7.72 9.49 14.91
CA ARG A 66 -9.04 8.85 15.07
C ARG A 66 -9.31 8.40 16.51
N ALA A 67 -8.32 8.46 17.38
CA ALA A 67 -8.42 8.16 18.81
C ALA A 67 -8.82 9.42 19.59
#